data_AF-A0A353FGM9-F1
#
_entry.id   AF-A0A353FGM9-F1
#
_cell.length_a   1.000
_cell.length_b   1.000
_cell.length_c   1.000
_cell.angle_alpha   90.00
_cell.angle_beta   90.00
_cell.angle_gamma   90.00
#
_symmetry.space_group_name_H-M   'P 1'
#
loop_
_entity.id
_entity.type
_entity.pdbx_description
1 polymer ?
#
loop_
_entity_poly.entity_id
_entity_poly.type
_entity_poly.pdbx_seq_one_letter_code
_entity_poly.pdbx_strand_id
1 'polypeptide(L)'
;MQWNRRNIMLIILSVLLLISLIYLNQPGTRWVETFSAADSEPFGGKAVHVLLEEQAGGEVTSSFKTLYELTSSPDSLTGNLLIIASYMGLTPEDWTALKTYVEAGHTVLIASRSIGDTARKELGLEWNNLIGLSPDSLIRGKFNEPEVEVSFNRKGYPVKNFRLPGSAVLQYLEADSSAWHKVWARNEEGKIVFMEYPMGKGQLFISPNPQLLTNVYCLDTAVNGFSAGLLSVFPRGEDIVHIEYYQLGRGKSQSRMRFILSEAPLKWAWFLTLFTLFIFVFFEARRRQRIIPLTKPVRNTSLEFTQTLGQLYYTARHDHQKLIAKRINYFYQHVARRYHIFLKSVDEDQVAQLAQLSGKDPEKLNRLIRVVRQADENQGLDDAFLKELEELLYWFYQGRTSSK
;
A
#
# COMPACT_ATOMS: atom_id res chain seq x y z
N MET A 1 36.48 3.54 1.04
CA MET A 1 36.06 2.12 1.03
C MET A 1 36.23 1.61 -0.40
N GLN A 2 37.40 1.08 -0.74
CA GLN A 2 37.65 0.56 -2.10
C GLN A 2 36.97 -0.80 -2.22
N TRP A 3 35.90 -0.87 -3.02
CA TRP A 3 35.23 -2.14 -3.29
C TRP A 3 36.18 -3.03 -4.10
N ASN A 4 36.55 -4.17 -3.50
CA ASN A 4 37.48 -5.12 -4.12
C ASN A 4 36.87 -5.62 -5.44
N ARG A 5 37.61 -5.60 -6.55
CA ARG A 5 37.10 -5.98 -7.90
C ARG A 5 36.47 -7.38 -7.91
N ARG A 6 36.98 -8.27 -7.04
CA ARG A 6 36.42 -9.60 -6.79
C ARG A 6 34.98 -9.56 -6.28
N ASN A 7 34.65 -8.63 -5.38
CA ASN A 7 33.31 -8.49 -4.83
C ASN A 7 32.33 -7.95 -5.88
N ILE A 8 32.80 -7.06 -6.76
CA ILE A 8 31.99 -6.55 -7.88
C ILE A 8 31.68 -7.68 -8.87
N MET A 9 32.67 -8.51 -9.23
CA MET A 9 32.44 -9.68 -10.09
C MET A 9 31.47 -10.70 -9.47
N LEU A 10 31.60 -10.98 -8.17
CA LEU A 10 30.68 -11.89 -7.48
C LEU A 10 29.24 -11.37 -7.47
N ILE A 11 29.05 -10.06 -7.29
CA ILE A 11 27.73 -9.43 -7.37
C ILE A 11 27.16 -9.57 -8.78
N ILE A 12 27.94 -9.23 -9.82
CA ILE A 12 27.49 -9.34 -11.22
C ILE A 12 27.12 -10.79 -11.55
N LEU A 13 27.95 -11.75 -11.15
CA LEU A 13 27.69 -13.18 -11.37
C LEU A 13 26.42 -13.65 -10.63
N SER A 14 26.19 -13.19 -9.40
CA SER A 14 24.99 -13.51 -8.65
C SER A 14 23.72 -12.92 -9.28
N VAL A 15 23.80 -11.72 -9.86
CA VAL A 15 22.68 -11.08 -10.56
C VAL A 15 22.39 -11.82 -11.87
N LEU A 16 23.42 -12.20 -12.63
CA LEU A 16 23.24 -13.00 -13.86
C LEU A 16 22.66 -14.39 -13.56
N LEU A 17 23.11 -15.04 -12.48
CA LEU A 17 22.55 -16.30 -12.03
C LEU A 17 21.08 -16.14 -11.63
N LEU A 18 20.73 -15.07 -10.91
CA LEU A 18 19.35 -14.78 -10.53
C LEU A 18 18.46 -14.55 -11.75
N ILE A 19 18.93 -13.77 -12.73
CA ILE A 19 18.21 -13.53 -13.99
C ILE A 19 18.02 -14.85 -14.76
N SER A 20 19.05 -15.68 -14.84
CA SER A 20 18.98 -17.01 -15.46
C SER A 20 17.97 -17.91 -14.76
N LEU A 21 17.97 -17.96 -13.43
CA LEU A 21 16.99 -18.74 -12.66
C LEU A 21 15.56 -18.23 -12.84
N ILE A 22 15.35 -16.92 -12.93
CA ILE A 22 14.04 -16.32 -13.22
C ILE A 22 13.58 -16.70 -14.63
N TYR A 23 14.48 -16.67 -15.61
CA TYR A 23 14.18 -17.03 -17.00
C TYR A 23 13.85 -18.52 -17.15
N LEU A 24 14.61 -19.39 -16.48
CA LEU A 24 14.38 -20.85 -16.48
C LEU A 24 13.12 -21.26 -15.71
N ASN A 25 12.70 -20.48 -14.71
CA ASN A 25 11.49 -20.73 -13.92
C ASN A 25 10.27 -19.89 -14.36
N GLN A 26 10.25 -19.35 -15.58
CA GLN A 26 9.01 -18.75 -16.06
C GLN A 26 7.92 -19.82 -16.11
N PRO A 27 6.75 -19.59 -15.47
CA PRO A 27 5.66 -20.54 -15.54
C PRO A 27 5.29 -20.74 -17.01
N GLY A 28 5.19 -22.00 -17.45
CA GLY A 28 4.73 -22.30 -18.80
C GLY A 28 3.34 -21.74 -19.05
N THR A 29 2.95 -21.68 -20.33
CA THR A 29 1.65 -21.19 -20.77
C THR A 29 0.51 -21.78 -19.94
N ARG A 30 -0.33 -20.91 -19.39
CA ARG A 30 -1.40 -21.29 -18.46
C ARG A 30 -2.71 -21.42 -19.23
N TRP A 31 -3.17 -22.66 -19.38
CA TRP A 31 -4.43 -22.99 -20.01
C TRP A 31 -5.59 -22.90 -19.02
N VAL A 32 -5.84 -21.71 -18.49
CA VAL A 32 -6.93 -21.42 -17.56
C VAL A 32 -7.94 -20.50 -18.24
N GLU A 33 -9.21 -20.87 -18.18
CA GLU A 33 -10.30 -20.05 -18.72
C GLU A 33 -10.50 -18.81 -17.88
N THR A 34 -10.17 -17.66 -18.45
CA THR A 34 -10.39 -16.36 -17.81
C THR A 34 -11.29 -15.47 -18.64
N PHE A 35 -11.34 -15.68 -19.97
CA PHE A 35 -12.05 -14.87 -20.95
C PHE A 35 -11.78 -13.36 -20.85
N SER A 36 -10.79 -12.94 -20.07
CA SER A 36 -10.60 -11.54 -19.71
C SER A 36 -10.01 -10.76 -20.86
N ALA A 37 -10.49 -9.53 -21.07
CA ALA A 37 -9.91 -8.60 -22.04
C ALA A 37 -8.41 -8.34 -21.81
N ALA A 38 -8.00 -8.38 -20.53
CA ALA A 38 -6.62 -8.13 -20.14
C ALA A 38 -5.71 -9.38 -20.26
N ASP A 39 -6.29 -10.57 -20.40
CA ASP A 39 -5.53 -11.83 -20.37
C ASP A 39 -5.05 -12.24 -21.77
N SER A 40 -3.73 -12.40 -21.89
CA SER A 40 -3.04 -12.80 -23.12
C SER A 40 -2.77 -14.32 -23.19
N GLU A 41 -3.13 -15.08 -22.16
CA GLU A 41 -3.04 -16.55 -22.15
C GLU A 41 -4.04 -17.19 -23.12
N PRO A 42 -3.89 -18.48 -23.49
CA PRO A 42 -4.69 -19.16 -24.50
C PRO A 42 -6.22 -18.99 -24.39
N PHE A 43 -6.76 -19.13 -23.16
CA PHE A 43 -8.20 -18.99 -22.89
C PHE A 43 -8.58 -17.62 -22.30
N GLY A 44 -7.72 -16.61 -22.49
CA GLY A 44 -8.04 -15.20 -22.29
C GLY A 44 -8.85 -14.62 -23.45
N GLY A 45 -9.30 -13.38 -23.29
CA GLY A 45 -10.18 -12.66 -24.23
C GLY A 45 -9.56 -11.44 -24.92
N LYS A 46 -8.24 -11.22 -24.79
CA LYS A 46 -7.58 -10.05 -25.38
C LYS A 46 -7.71 -9.97 -26.91
N ALA A 47 -7.54 -11.07 -27.62
CA ALA A 47 -7.70 -11.12 -29.07
C ALA A 47 -9.16 -10.94 -29.49
N VAL A 48 -10.12 -11.34 -28.63
CA VAL A 48 -11.55 -11.10 -28.85
C VAL A 48 -11.82 -9.61 -28.86
N HIS A 49 -11.28 -8.86 -27.89
CA HIS A 49 -11.44 -7.41 -27.81
C HIS A 49 -10.83 -6.71 -29.02
N VAL A 50 -9.60 -7.06 -29.41
CA VAL A 50 -8.96 -6.50 -30.61
C VAL A 50 -9.78 -6.77 -31.87
N LEU A 51 -10.22 -8.02 -32.07
CA LEU A 51 -11.05 -8.40 -33.21
C LEU A 51 -12.39 -7.64 -33.22
N LEU A 52 -12.96 -7.43 -32.04
CA LEU A 52 -14.22 -6.72 -31.89
C LEU A 52 -14.10 -5.23 -32.16
N GLU A 53 -13.05 -4.57 -31.65
CA GLU A 53 -12.73 -3.17 -31.95
C GLU A 53 -12.55 -2.96 -33.46
N GLU A 54 -11.80 -3.84 -34.13
CA GLU A 54 -11.59 -3.79 -35.59
C GLU A 54 -12.88 -3.97 -36.40
N GLN A 55 -13.80 -4.81 -35.93
CA GLN A 55 -15.05 -5.12 -36.65
C GLN A 55 -16.18 -4.14 -36.39
N ALA A 56 -16.38 -3.77 -35.12
CA ALA A 56 -17.46 -2.90 -34.68
C ALA A 56 -17.11 -1.44 -34.96
N GLY A 57 -15.86 -1.02 -34.77
CA GLY A 57 -15.43 0.37 -34.92
C GLY A 57 -15.94 1.33 -33.85
N GLY A 58 -16.64 0.83 -32.82
CA GLY A 58 -16.97 1.54 -31.58
C GLY A 58 -16.00 1.20 -30.45
N GLU A 59 -16.15 1.83 -29.28
CA GLU A 59 -15.30 1.56 -28.12
C GLU A 59 -15.68 0.22 -27.48
N VAL A 60 -14.70 -0.63 -27.19
CA VAL A 60 -14.90 -1.88 -26.43
C VAL A 60 -14.35 -1.71 -25.02
N THR A 61 -15.22 -1.80 -24.01
CA THR A 61 -14.84 -1.60 -22.60
C THR A 61 -15.19 -2.80 -21.74
N SER A 62 -14.48 -3.00 -20.63
CA SER A 62 -14.78 -4.06 -19.66
C SER A 62 -15.53 -3.52 -18.45
N SER A 63 -16.57 -4.24 -18.03
CA SER A 63 -17.31 -3.98 -16.80
C SER A 63 -17.27 -5.18 -15.86
N PHE A 64 -17.17 -4.89 -14.57
CA PHE A 64 -17.15 -5.87 -13.49
C PHE A 64 -18.33 -5.73 -12.54
N LYS A 65 -19.39 -5.05 -13.00
CA LYS A 65 -20.68 -4.92 -12.32
C LYS A 65 -21.64 -5.99 -12.81
N THR A 66 -22.65 -6.33 -12.01
CA THR A 66 -23.72 -7.24 -12.45
C THR A 66 -24.65 -6.52 -13.43
N LEU A 67 -25.47 -7.28 -14.17
CA LEU A 67 -26.48 -6.70 -15.06
C LEU A 67 -27.50 -5.85 -14.27
N TYR A 68 -27.89 -6.30 -13.08
CA TYR A 68 -28.73 -5.52 -12.19
C TYR A 68 -28.09 -4.18 -11.77
N GLU A 69 -26.81 -4.18 -11.37
CA GLU A 69 -26.09 -2.95 -10.97
C GLU A 69 -25.96 -1.95 -12.13
N LEU A 70 -25.75 -2.44 -13.35
CA LEU A 70 -25.60 -1.61 -14.56
C LEU A 70 -26.91 -0.99 -15.03
N THR A 71 -28.01 -1.73 -14.93
CA THR A 71 -29.34 -1.24 -15.33
C THR A 71 -30.01 -0.37 -14.27
N SER A 72 -29.64 -0.53 -12.99
CA SER A 72 -30.21 0.26 -11.88
C SER A 72 -29.48 1.57 -11.60
N SER A 73 -28.29 1.79 -12.19
CA SER A 73 -27.52 3.02 -12.00
C SER A 73 -27.95 4.10 -13.00
N PRO A 74 -28.05 5.39 -12.60
CA PRO A 74 -28.38 6.49 -13.51
C PRO A 74 -27.27 6.82 -14.52
N ASP A 75 -26.06 6.28 -14.31
CA ASP A 75 -25.04 6.19 -15.36
C ASP A 75 -25.51 5.13 -16.36
N SER A 76 -26.26 5.58 -17.36
CA SER A 76 -26.87 4.72 -18.37
C SER A 76 -25.79 3.85 -19.01
N LEU A 77 -25.93 2.53 -18.88
CA LEU A 77 -25.25 1.59 -19.74
C LEU A 77 -25.60 1.95 -21.19
N THR A 78 -24.64 2.52 -21.93
CA THR A 78 -24.80 2.88 -23.34
C THR A 78 -23.96 1.92 -24.17
N GLY A 79 -24.61 1.06 -24.96
CA GLY A 79 -23.93 0.18 -25.90
C GLY A 79 -24.53 -1.22 -25.98
N ASN A 80 -23.89 -2.09 -26.73
CA ASN A 80 -24.23 -3.51 -26.82
C ASN A 80 -23.45 -4.29 -25.76
N LEU A 81 -23.92 -5.49 -25.41
CA LEU A 81 -23.25 -6.29 -24.37
C LEU A 81 -22.63 -7.55 -24.95
N LEU A 82 -21.39 -7.81 -24.52
CA LEU A 82 -20.74 -9.10 -24.68
C LEU A 82 -20.63 -9.74 -23.29
N ILE A 83 -20.97 -11.02 -23.17
CA ILE A 83 -20.78 -11.77 -21.93
C ILE A 83 -20.19 -13.14 -22.28
N ILE A 84 -18.98 -13.41 -21.79
CA ILE A 84 -18.29 -14.69 -22.00
C ILE A 84 -17.97 -15.27 -20.62
N ALA A 85 -18.52 -16.45 -20.31
CA ALA A 85 -18.29 -17.11 -19.04
C ALA A 85 -18.41 -18.64 -19.16
N SER A 86 -17.74 -19.39 -18.28
CA SER A 86 -17.96 -20.85 -18.23
C SER A 86 -19.35 -21.16 -17.67
N TYR A 87 -19.78 -20.45 -16.63
CA TYR A 87 -21.10 -20.62 -16.01
C TYR A 87 -21.67 -19.23 -15.70
N MET A 88 -22.88 -18.95 -16.19
CA MET A 88 -23.54 -17.67 -15.92
C MET A 88 -24.65 -17.83 -14.88
N GLY A 89 -24.31 -17.60 -13.62
CA GLY A 89 -25.24 -17.65 -12.49
C GLY A 89 -26.19 -16.45 -12.43
N LEU A 90 -26.96 -16.21 -13.50
CA LEU A 90 -27.95 -15.13 -13.54
C LEU A 90 -29.02 -15.34 -12.47
N THR A 91 -29.20 -14.35 -11.61
CA THR A 91 -30.33 -14.29 -10.70
C THR A 91 -31.60 -13.86 -11.46
N PRO A 92 -32.81 -14.04 -10.88
CA PRO A 92 -34.03 -13.53 -11.49
C PRO A 92 -34.00 -12.01 -11.77
N GLU A 93 -33.33 -11.25 -10.91
CA GLU A 93 -33.16 -9.80 -11.06
C GLU A 93 -32.23 -9.47 -12.23
N ASP A 94 -31.09 -10.16 -12.35
CA ASP A 94 -30.18 -10.01 -13.48
C ASP A 94 -30.87 -10.39 -14.81
N TRP A 95 -31.68 -11.44 -14.82
CA TRP A 95 -32.44 -11.85 -16.01
C TRP A 95 -33.49 -10.81 -16.40
N THR A 96 -34.20 -10.24 -15.44
CA THR A 96 -35.18 -9.18 -15.69
C THR A 96 -34.49 -7.94 -16.25
N ALA A 97 -33.37 -7.53 -15.64
CA ALA A 97 -32.53 -6.44 -16.13
C ALA A 97 -32.07 -6.67 -17.58
N LEU A 98 -31.59 -7.88 -17.89
CA LEU A 98 -31.16 -8.24 -19.23
C LEU A 98 -32.29 -8.13 -20.24
N LYS A 99 -33.47 -8.70 -19.94
CA LYS A 99 -34.64 -8.62 -20.82
C LYS A 99 -35.01 -7.17 -21.12
N THR A 100 -35.15 -6.34 -20.09
CA THR A 100 -35.45 -4.91 -20.27
C THR A 100 -34.40 -4.21 -21.14
N TYR A 101 -33.13 -4.56 -20.96
CA TYR A 101 -32.03 -4.00 -21.77
C TYR A 101 -32.14 -4.40 -23.25
N VAL A 102 -32.39 -5.67 -23.54
CA VAL A 102 -32.58 -6.14 -24.93
C VAL A 102 -33.85 -5.52 -25.52
N GLU A 103 -34.96 -5.50 -24.78
CA GLU A 103 -36.23 -4.94 -25.24
C GLU A 103 -36.14 -3.45 -25.60
N ALA A 104 -35.25 -2.71 -24.92
CA ALA A 104 -34.97 -1.30 -25.21
C ALA A 104 -34.31 -1.07 -26.59
N GLY A 105 -33.74 -2.11 -27.21
CA GLY A 105 -33.15 -2.04 -28.54
C GLY A 105 -31.70 -2.52 -28.63
N HIS A 106 -31.09 -2.91 -27.50
CA HIS A 106 -29.68 -3.28 -27.48
C HIS A 106 -29.45 -4.72 -27.97
N THR A 107 -28.28 -4.94 -28.56
CA THR A 107 -27.78 -6.27 -28.92
C THR A 107 -26.97 -6.85 -27.78
N VAL A 108 -27.27 -8.09 -27.39
CA VAL A 108 -26.52 -8.82 -26.36
C VAL A 108 -26.03 -10.13 -26.95
N LEU A 109 -24.74 -10.43 -26.82
CA LEU A 109 -24.17 -11.74 -27.12
C LEU A 109 -23.74 -12.44 -25.82
N ILE A 110 -24.32 -13.60 -25.57
CA ILE A 110 -23.96 -14.50 -24.48
C ILE A 110 -23.25 -15.72 -25.05
N ALA A 111 -22.01 -15.94 -24.62
CA ALA A 111 -21.29 -17.17 -24.85
C ALA A 111 -21.04 -17.85 -23.49
N SER A 112 -21.76 -18.93 -23.19
CA SER A 112 -21.65 -19.62 -21.90
C SER A 112 -22.08 -21.08 -21.95
N ARG A 113 -21.43 -21.93 -21.15
CA ARG A 113 -21.75 -23.38 -21.07
C ARG A 113 -23.07 -23.67 -20.38
N SER A 114 -23.57 -22.70 -19.63
CA SER A 114 -24.87 -22.74 -18.97
C SER A 114 -25.33 -21.34 -18.60
N ILE A 115 -26.62 -21.23 -18.32
CA ILE A 115 -27.25 -20.01 -17.82
C ILE A 115 -28.06 -20.34 -16.56
N GLY A 116 -28.43 -19.33 -15.79
CA GLY A 116 -29.27 -19.49 -14.61
C GLY A 116 -30.63 -20.11 -14.94
N ASP A 117 -31.18 -20.91 -14.02
CA ASP A 117 -32.40 -21.69 -14.23
C ASP A 117 -33.61 -20.87 -14.67
N THR A 118 -33.76 -19.64 -14.17
CA THR A 118 -34.85 -18.75 -14.55
C THR A 118 -34.78 -18.41 -16.04
N ALA A 119 -33.61 -17.96 -16.51
CA ALA A 119 -33.40 -17.63 -17.92
C ALA A 119 -33.54 -18.87 -18.80
N ARG A 120 -32.96 -20.00 -18.38
CA ARG A 120 -33.06 -21.29 -19.08
C ARG A 120 -34.51 -21.70 -19.35
N LYS A 121 -35.34 -21.66 -18.31
CA LYS A 121 -36.77 -22.04 -18.38
C LYS A 121 -37.60 -21.05 -19.20
N GLU A 122 -37.40 -19.75 -19.00
CA GLU A 122 -38.16 -18.72 -19.74
C GLU A 122 -37.81 -18.69 -21.23
N LEU A 123 -36.54 -18.95 -21.58
CA LEU A 123 -36.12 -19.07 -22.98
C LEU A 123 -36.57 -20.38 -23.62
N GLY A 124 -36.93 -21.40 -22.82
CA GLY A 124 -37.22 -22.74 -23.31
C GLY A 124 -36.01 -23.39 -23.97
N LEU A 125 -34.81 -23.15 -23.42
CA LEU A 125 -33.54 -23.65 -23.97
C LEU A 125 -32.85 -24.58 -22.98
N GLU A 126 -32.29 -25.67 -23.49
CA GLU A 126 -31.44 -26.60 -22.74
C GLU A 126 -30.02 -26.59 -23.29
N TRP A 127 -29.05 -26.54 -22.39
CA TRP A 127 -27.62 -26.68 -22.72
C TRP A 127 -27.25 -28.13 -22.57
N ASN A 128 -26.87 -28.78 -23.67
CA ASN A 128 -26.49 -30.18 -23.70
C ASN A 128 -25.08 -30.34 -24.27
N ASN A 129 -24.48 -31.49 -23.98
CA ASN A 129 -23.16 -31.88 -24.49
C ASN A 129 -23.33 -33.00 -25.51
N LEU A 130 -22.48 -33.01 -26.55
CA LEU A 130 -22.36 -34.16 -27.44
C LEU A 130 -21.91 -35.39 -26.63
N ILE A 131 -22.54 -36.53 -26.91
CA ILE A 131 -22.34 -37.77 -26.17
C ILE A 131 -20.87 -38.23 -26.32
N GLY A 132 -20.22 -38.55 -25.20
CA GLY A 132 -18.88 -39.18 -25.19
C GLY A 132 -17.69 -38.24 -25.04
N LEU A 133 -17.92 -36.92 -24.88
CA LEU A 133 -16.86 -35.93 -24.71
C LEU A 133 -17.09 -35.10 -23.44
N SER A 134 -16.11 -35.05 -22.54
CA SER A 134 -16.17 -34.25 -21.31
C SER A 134 -15.40 -32.92 -21.49
N PRO A 135 -15.86 -31.80 -20.91
CA PRO A 135 -15.10 -30.55 -20.90
C PRO A 135 -13.67 -30.67 -20.33
N ASP A 136 -13.42 -31.66 -19.45
CA ASP A 136 -12.09 -31.91 -18.89
C ASP A 136 -11.09 -32.53 -19.90
N SER A 137 -11.56 -32.99 -21.05
CA SER A 137 -10.70 -33.47 -22.15
C SER A 137 -10.07 -32.31 -22.95
N LEU A 138 -10.64 -31.10 -22.84
CA LEU A 138 -10.19 -29.86 -23.51
C LEU A 138 -8.77 -29.43 -23.10
N ILE A 139 -8.35 -29.75 -21.88
CA ILE A 139 -7.04 -29.34 -21.34
C ILE A 139 -5.92 -30.32 -21.76
N ARG A 140 -6.27 -31.51 -22.28
CA ARG A 140 -5.31 -32.60 -22.51
C ARG A 140 -5.11 -33.00 -23.99
N GLY A 141 -5.99 -32.59 -24.90
CA GLY A 141 -5.92 -32.95 -26.32
C GLY A 141 -5.14 -31.96 -27.17
N LYS A 142 -3.88 -32.25 -27.48
CA LYS A 142 -3.13 -31.56 -28.55
C LYS A 142 -3.76 -31.84 -29.92
N PHE A 143 -4.22 -30.80 -30.62
CA PHE A 143 -4.24 -30.56 -32.09
C PHE A 143 -4.31 -31.75 -33.08
N ASN A 144 -4.95 -32.86 -32.73
CA ASN A 144 -5.12 -34.03 -33.61
C ASN A 144 -6.48 -34.70 -33.37
N GLU A 145 -7.47 -33.86 -33.10
CA GLU A 145 -8.85 -34.25 -32.89
C GLU A 145 -9.65 -34.20 -34.20
N PRO A 146 -10.73 -34.98 -34.34
CA PRO A 146 -11.58 -34.89 -35.50
C PRO A 146 -12.19 -33.49 -35.61
N GLU A 147 -12.08 -32.90 -36.80
CA GLU A 147 -12.78 -31.68 -37.17
C GLU A 147 -14.26 -31.98 -37.37
N VAL A 148 -15.11 -31.05 -36.95
CA VAL A 148 -16.56 -31.07 -37.15
C VAL A 148 -16.93 -29.87 -38.01
N GLU A 149 -17.74 -30.12 -39.04
CA GLU A 149 -18.31 -29.07 -39.87
C GLU A 149 -19.44 -28.34 -39.15
N VAL A 150 -19.34 -27.02 -39.14
CA VAL A 150 -20.37 -26.13 -38.61
C VAL A 150 -20.84 -25.22 -39.72
N SER A 151 -22.11 -25.37 -40.07
CA SER A 151 -22.81 -24.45 -40.96
C SER A 151 -23.11 -23.14 -40.23
N PHE A 152 -22.95 -22.03 -40.92
CA PHE A 152 -23.21 -20.67 -40.47
C PHE A 152 -24.05 -19.94 -41.53
N ASN A 153 -25.30 -19.67 -41.19
CA ASN A 153 -26.30 -19.11 -42.07
C ASN A 153 -26.54 -17.63 -41.75
N ARG A 154 -25.57 -16.78 -42.13
CA ARG A 154 -25.72 -15.33 -42.09
C ARG A 154 -25.71 -14.75 -43.49
N LYS A 155 -26.76 -14.01 -43.85
CA LYS A 155 -26.82 -13.28 -45.12
C LYS A 155 -25.70 -12.24 -45.18
N GLY A 156 -24.88 -12.30 -46.23
CA GLY A 156 -23.77 -11.37 -46.43
C GLY A 156 -22.45 -11.74 -45.74
N TYR A 157 -22.41 -12.85 -44.99
CA TYR A 157 -21.15 -13.39 -44.48
C TYR A 157 -20.50 -14.29 -45.56
N PRO A 158 -19.18 -14.14 -45.83
CA PRO A 158 -18.55 -14.77 -47.00
C PRO A 158 -18.45 -16.29 -46.90
N VAL A 159 -18.35 -16.84 -45.69
CA VAL A 159 -18.15 -18.27 -45.45
C VAL A 159 -19.40 -18.88 -44.82
N LYS A 160 -19.86 -20.00 -45.38
CA LYS A 160 -21.05 -20.70 -44.90
C LYS A 160 -20.76 -21.92 -44.05
N ASN A 161 -19.62 -22.57 -44.23
CA ASN A 161 -19.26 -23.77 -43.48
C ASN A 161 -17.84 -23.61 -42.93
N PHE A 162 -17.65 -24.01 -41.68
CA PHE A 162 -16.39 -23.95 -40.96
C PHE A 162 -16.02 -25.34 -40.49
N ARG A 163 -14.73 -25.66 -40.51
CA ARG A 163 -14.22 -26.86 -39.85
C ARG A 163 -13.62 -26.43 -38.52
N LEU A 164 -14.23 -26.91 -37.45
CA LEU A 164 -13.82 -26.58 -36.09
C LEU A 164 -13.32 -27.84 -35.41
N PRO A 165 -12.34 -27.74 -34.50
CA PRO A 165 -11.99 -28.88 -33.66
C PRO A 165 -13.23 -29.34 -32.87
N GLY A 166 -13.49 -30.64 -32.78
CA GLY A 166 -14.68 -31.17 -32.10
C GLY A 166 -14.80 -30.68 -30.66
N SER A 167 -13.67 -30.57 -29.95
CA SER A 167 -13.54 -29.95 -28.64
C SER A 167 -14.12 -28.53 -28.56
N ALA A 168 -14.05 -27.75 -29.64
CA ALA A 168 -14.46 -26.35 -29.69
C ALA A 168 -16.00 -26.19 -29.72
N VAL A 169 -16.72 -27.23 -30.17
CA VAL A 169 -18.19 -27.23 -30.37
C VAL A 169 -18.87 -28.42 -29.66
N LEU A 170 -18.35 -28.81 -28.50
CA LEU A 170 -18.91 -29.90 -27.69
C LEU A 170 -20.34 -29.65 -27.22
N GLN A 171 -20.70 -28.38 -27.02
CA GLN A 171 -21.99 -28.03 -26.45
C GLN A 171 -22.93 -27.51 -27.52
N TYR A 172 -24.20 -27.81 -27.33
CA TYR A 172 -25.26 -27.39 -28.22
C TYR A 172 -26.51 -27.01 -27.44
N LEU A 173 -27.38 -26.25 -28.09
CA LEU A 173 -28.67 -25.83 -27.56
C LEU A 173 -29.77 -26.73 -28.11
N GLU A 174 -30.67 -27.16 -27.25
CA GLU A 174 -31.97 -27.68 -27.63
C GLU A 174 -33.03 -26.66 -27.27
N ALA A 175 -33.86 -26.31 -28.24
CA ALA A 175 -34.94 -25.35 -28.06
C ALA A 175 -36.29 -26.06 -28.07
N ASP A 176 -37.18 -25.64 -27.19
CA ASP A 176 -38.57 -26.04 -27.27
C ASP A 176 -39.20 -25.50 -28.57
N SER A 177 -40.00 -26.35 -29.21
CA SER A 177 -40.76 -26.07 -30.43
C SER A 177 -41.67 -24.84 -30.34
N SER A 178 -42.02 -24.41 -29.12
CA SER A 178 -42.92 -23.29 -28.86
C SER A 178 -42.24 -21.91 -28.91
N ALA A 179 -40.91 -21.85 -28.76
CA ALA A 179 -40.18 -20.59 -28.72
C ALA A 179 -39.75 -20.13 -30.13
N TRP A 180 -40.11 -18.89 -30.50
CA TRP A 180 -39.59 -18.31 -31.73
C TRP A 180 -38.12 -17.95 -31.58
N HIS A 181 -37.31 -18.53 -32.45
CA HIS A 181 -35.88 -18.31 -32.52
C HIS A 181 -35.38 -18.41 -33.97
N LYS A 182 -34.24 -17.79 -34.25
CA LYS A 182 -33.56 -17.91 -35.53
C LYS A 182 -32.21 -18.58 -35.32
N VAL A 183 -31.99 -19.70 -35.99
CA VAL A 183 -30.74 -20.47 -35.87
C VAL A 183 -29.72 -19.94 -36.87
N TRP A 184 -28.57 -19.53 -36.36
CA TRP A 184 -27.47 -19.00 -37.18
C TRP A 184 -26.42 -20.05 -37.45
N ALA A 185 -26.19 -21.01 -36.55
CA ALA A 185 -25.21 -22.06 -36.78
C ALA A 185 -25.67 -23.43 -36.27
N ARG A 186 -25.35 -24.45 -37.06
CA ARG A 186 -25.58 -25.87 -36.72
C ARG A 186 -24.34 -26.70 -37.01
N ASN A 187 -24.06 -27.66 -36.14
CA ASN A 187 -23.05 -28.69 -36.41
C ASN A 187 -23.55 -29.75 -37.41
N GLU A 188 -22.70 -30.70 -37.77
CA GLU A 188 -23.02 -31.83 -38.68
C GLU A 188 -24.24 -32.66 -38.23
N GLU A 189 -24.47 -32.78 -36.91
CA GLU A 189 -25.63 -33.48 -36.34
C GLU A 189 -26.92 -32.63 -36.36
N GLY A 190 -26.87 -31.43 -36.92
CA GLY A 190 -28.01 -30.50 -36.98
C GLY A 190 -28.32 -29.79 -35.66
N LYS A 191 -27.48 -29.98 -34.63
CA LYS A 191 -27.63 -29.36 -33.31
C LYS A 191 -27.24 -27.88 -33.35
N ILE A 192 -27.92 -27.06 -32.56
CA ILE A 192 -27.78 -25.59 -32.59
C ILE A 192 -26.53 -25.19 -31.81
N VAL A 193 -25.61 -24.46 -32.44
CA VAL A 193 -24.38 -23.95 -31.78
C VAL A 193 -24.32 -22.42 -31.73
N PHE A 194 -25.22 -21.75 -32.46
CA PHE A 194 -25.42 -20.31 -32.36
C PHE A 194 -26.83 -19.94 -32.82
N MET A 195 -27.50 -19.10 -32.03
CA MET A 195 -28.87 -18.66 -32.31
C MET A 195 -29.12 -17.22 -31.89
N GLU A 196 -30.15 -16.65 -32.50
CA GLU A 196 -30.72 -15.34 -32.22
C GLU A 196 -32.12 -15.54 -31.62
N TYR A 197 -32.37 -14.87 -30.51
CA TYR A 197 -33.64 -14.80 -29.82
C TYR A 197 -34.10 -13.33 -29.84
N PRO A 198 -35.08 -12.96 -30.68
CA PRO A 198 -35.55 -11.58 -30.76
C PRO A 198 -36.36 -11.22 -29.51
N MET A 199 -36.05 -10.06 -28.90
CA MET A 199 -36.77 -9.56 -27.72
C MET A 199 -37.03 -8.05 -27.87
N GLY A 200 -38.31 -7.66 -27.93
CA GLY A 200 -38.69 -6.26 -28.12
C GLY A 200 -38.06 -5.66 -29.38
N LYS A 201 -37.29 -4.58 -29.21
CA LYS A 201 -36.60 -3.90 -30.32
C LYS A 201 -35.18 -4.41 -30.56
N GLY A 202 -34.60 -5.15 -29.61
CA GLY A 202 -33.24 -5.66 -29.66
C GLY A 202 -33.18 -7.16 -29.93
N GLN A 203 -31.98 -7.72 -29.76
CA GLN A 203 -31.69 -9.11 -30.10
C GLN A 203 -30.73 -9.72 -29.08
N LEU A 204 -31.08 -10.91 -28.60
CA LEU A 204 -30.24 -11.73 -27.74
C LEU A 204 -29.62 -12.86 -28.56
N PHE A 205 -28.30 -12.91 -28.64
CA PHE A 205 -27.54 -13.97 -29.28
C PHE A 205 -26.96 -14.91 -28.24
N ILE A 206 -27.05 -16.21 -28.48
CA ILE A 206 -26.60 -17.24 -27.53
C ILE A 206 -25.72 -18.26 -28.25
N SER A 207 -24.54 -18.49 -27.70
CA SER A 207 -23.66 -19.62 -28.04
C SER A 207 -23.33 -20.43 -26.78
N PRO A 208 -23.47 -21.77 -26.81
CA PRO A 208 -23.11 -22.60 -25.67
C PRO A 208 -21.59 -22.82 -25.54
N ASN A 209 -20.77 -22.35 -26.49
CA ASN A 209 -19.33 -22.64 -26.56
C ASN A 209 -18.47 -21.37 -26.31
N PRO A 210 -18.24 -20.95 -25.05
CA PRO A 210 -17.49 -19.73 -24.74
C PRO A 210 -16.04 -19.75 -25.23
N GLN A 211 -15.44 -20.94 -25.33
CA GLN A 211 -14.06 -21.12 -25.81
C GLN A 211 -13.84 -20.58 -27.22
N LEU A 212 -14.86 -20.57 -28.10
CA LEU A 212 -14.74 -20.01 -29.45
C LEU A 212 -14.44 -18.50 -29.44
N LEU A 213 -14.69 -17.83 -28.30
CA LEU A 213 -14.32 -16.45 -28.04
C LEU A 213 -13.15 -16.41 -27.05
N THR A 214 -12.02 -16.99 -27.46
CA THR A 214 -10.74 -16.90 -26.72
C THR A 214 -9.58 -16.64 -27.67
N ASN A 215 -8.43 -16.27 -27.10
CA ASN A 215 -7.21 -15.97 -27.85
C ASN A 215 -6.81 -17.09 -28.82
N VAL A 216 -6.87 -18.35 -28.39
CA VAL A 216 -6.52 -19.49 -29.27
C VAL A 216 -7.36 -19.51 -30.53
N TYR A 217 -8.68 -19.41 -30.41
CA TYR A 217 -9.58 -19.57 -31.55
C TYR A 217 -9.72 -18.30 -32.38
N CYS A 218 -9.57 -17.11 -31.78
CA CYS A 218 -9.55 -15.85 -32.51
C CYS A 218 -8.26 -15.65 -33.32
N LEU A 219 -7.12 -16.20 -32.87
CA LEU A 219 -5.84 -16.09 -33.55
C LEU A 219 -5.57 -17.23 -34.55
N ASP A 220 -6.27 -18.36 -34.40
CA ASP A 220 -6.14 -19.50 -35.32
C ASP A 220 -6.73 -19.18 -36.69
N THR A 221 -5.90 -19.23 -37.74
CA THR A 221 -6.31 -18.95 -39.13
C THR A 221 -7.40 -19.87 -39.68
N ALA A 222 -7.57 -21.08 -39.13
CA ALA A 222 -8.61 -22.00 -39.56
C ALA A 222 -9.97 -21.70 -38.91
N VAL A 223 -9.96 -21.23 -37.66
CA VAL A 223 -11.18 -21.07 -36.84
C VAL A 223 -11.62 -19.62 -36.69
N ASN A 224 -10.71 -18.64 -36.85
CA ASN A 224 -10.99 -17.23 -36.57
C ASN A 224 -12.22 -16.69 -37.33
N GLY A 225 -12.50 -17.20 -38.52
CA GLY A 225 -13.64 -16.81 -39.33
C GLY A 225 -14.97 -17.14 -38.67
N PHE A 226 -15.04 -18.18 -37.84
CA PHE A 226 -16.23 -18.49 -37.05
C PHE A 226 -16.35 -17.56 -35.84
N SER A 227 -15.26 -17.32 -35.10
CA SER A 227 -15.23 -16.36 -33.98
C SER A 227 -15.61 -14.95 -34.43
N ALA A 228 -15.06 -14.49 -35.57
CA ALA A 228 -15.45 -13.28 -36.26
C ALA A 228 -16.94 -13.31 -36.64
N GLY A 229 -17.45 -14.45 -37.10
CA GLY A 229 -18.88 -14.64 -37.41
C GLY A 229 -19.77 -14.42 -36.19
N LEU A 230 -19.40 -14.96 -35.03
CA LEU A 230 -20.13 -14.76 -33.77
C LEU A 230 -20.14 -13.27 -33.35
N LEU A 231 -18.99 -12.61 -33.41
CA LEU A 231 -18.86 -11.19 -33.03
C LEU A 231 -19.52 -10.24 -34.03
N SER A 232 -19.61 -10.65 -35.29
CA SER A 232 -20.14 -9.81 -36.36
C SER A 232 -21.64 -9.48 -36.22
N VAL A 233 -22.34 -10.05 -35.23
CA VAL A 233 -23.73 -9.73 -34.89
C VAL A 233 -23.91 -8.32 -34.35
N PHE A 234 -22.86 -7.74 -33.77
CA PHE A 234 -22.91 -6.39 -33.24
C PHE A 234 -23.05 -5.34 -34.36
N PRO A 235 -23.89 -4.31 -34.16
CA PRO A 235 -23.96 -3.15 -35.06
C PRO A 235 -22.61 -2.44 -35.20
N ARG A 236 -22.33 -1.90 -36.39
CA ARG A 236 -21.12 -1.11 -36.63
C ARG A 236 -21.29 0.32 -36.10
N GLY A 237 -20.23 0.85 -35.49
CA GLY A 237 -20.14 2.20 -34.93
C GLY A 237 -20.78 2.35 -33.56
N GLU A 238 -21.20 1.25 -32.93
CA GLU A 238 -21.78 1.26 -31.58
C GLU A 238 -20.79 0.70 -30.56
N ASP A 239 -20.80 1.27 -29.36
CA ASP A 239 -19.96 0.84 -28.26
C ASP A 239 -20.39 -0.53 -27.73
N ILE A 240 -19.43 -1.29 -27.22
CA ILE A 240 -19.67 -2.63 -26.69
C ILE A 240 -19.04 -2.74 -25.30
N VAL A 241 -19.84 -3.23 -24.35
CA VAL A 241 -19.39 -3.46 -22.98
C VAL A 241 -19.29 -4.96 -22.73
N HIS A 242 -18.08 -5.44 -22.47
CA HIS A 242 -17.81 -6.81 -22.05
C HIS A 242 -18.02 -6.97 -20.55
N ILE A 243 -19.02 -7.75 -20.15
CA ILE A 243 -19.34 -8.00 -18.73
C ILE A 243 -18.50 -9.17 -18.23
N GLU A 244 -17.39 -8.86 -17.57
CA GLU A 244 -16.44 -9.84 -17.01
C GLU A 244 -16.83 -10.33 -15.60
N TYR A 245 -17.89 -9.76 -15.01
CA TYR A 245 -18.35 -10.12 -13.67
C TYR A 245 -18.67 -11.61 -13.52
N TYR A 246 -19.35 -12.21 -14.49
CA TYR A 246 -19.81 -13.60 -14.36
C TYR A 246 -18.67 -14.62 -14.41
N GLN A 247 -17.52 -14.26 -14.96
CA GLN A 247 -16.33 -15.11 -14.99
C GLN A 247 -15.34 -14.78 -13.84
N LEU A 248 -15.12 -13.49 -13.57
CA LEU A 248 -14.04 -13.04 -12.66
C LEU A 248 -14.55 -12.49 -11.32
N GLY A 249 -15.87 -12.35 -11.16
CA GLY A 249 -16.53 -11.71 -10.03
C GLY A 249 -16.42 -10.18 -10.08
N ARG A 250 -16.66 -9.53 -8.92
CA ARG A 250 -16.31 -8.12 -8.74
C ARG A 250 -14.81 -8.01 -8.99
N GLY A 251 -14.46 -7.45 -10.14
CA GLY A 251 -13.11 -7.45 -10.71
C GLY A 251 -12.07 -7.28 -9.63
N LYS A 252 -11.00 -8.10 -9.69
CA LYS A 252 -9.92 -8.11 -8.70
C LYS A 252 -9.64 -6.67 -8.29
N SER A 253 -10.04 -6.33 -7.05
CA SER A 253 -10.03 -4.96 -6.53
C SER A 253 -8.92 -4.11 -7.15
N GLN A 254 -9.31 -2.99 -7.76
CA GLN A 254 -8.49 -1.94 -8.38
C GLN A 254 -7.36 -1.36 -7.48
N SER A 255 -7.17 -1.91 -6.27
CA SER A 255 -6.01 -1.61 -5.46
C SER A 255 -4.75 -2.09 -6.18
N ARG A 256 -3.93 -1.13 -6.60
CA ARG A 256 -2.59 -1.35 -7.18
C ARG A 256 -1.75 -2.32 -6.35
N MET A 257 -1.95 -2.36 -5.04
CA MET A 257 -1.29 -3.30 -4.12
C MET A 257 -1.71 -4.75 -4.39
N ARG A 258 -3.00 -5.00 -4.66
CA ARG A 258 -3.50 -6.34 -4.97
C ARG A 258 -2.95 -6.85 -6.30
N PHE A 259 -2.79 -5.97 -7.29
CA PHE A 259 -2.11 -6.30 -8.55
C PHE A 259 -0.65 -6.73 -8.31
N ILE A 260 0.12 -5.93 -7.56
CA ILE A 260 1.51 -6.26 -7.20
C ILE A 260 1.62 -7.62 -6.50
N LEU A 261 0.66 -7.95 -5.62
CA LEU A 261 0.65 -9.22 -4.88
C LEU A 261 0.05 -10.40 -5.66
N SER A 262 -0.61 -10.15 -6.79
CA SER A 262 -1.25 -11.20 -7.61
C SER A 262 -0.28 -11.90 -8.55
N GLU A 263 0.71 -11.17 -9.06
CA GLU A 263 1.76 -11.71 -9.92
C GLU A 263 2.92 -12.25 -9.08
N ALA A 264 3.32 -13.50 -9.32
CA ALA A 264 4.36 -14.16 -8.52
C ALA A 264 5.69 -13.37 -8.49
N PRO A 265 6.20 -12.82 -9.61
CA PRO A 265 7.44 -12.04 -9.59
C PRO A 265 7.32 -10.73 -8.79
N LEU A 266 6.23 -9.99 -9.01
CA LEU A 266 5.99 -8.70 -8.32
C LEU A 266 5.78 -8.89 -6.82
N LYS A 267 5.12 -9.98 -6.43
CA LYS A 267 4.94 -10.37 -5.03
C LYS A 267 6.28 -10.57 -4.33
N TRP A 268 7.20 -11.33 -4.94
CA TRP A 268 8.54 -11.55 -4.36
C TRP A 268 9.38 -10.27 -4.34
N ALA A 269 9.32 -9.44 -5.38
CA ALA A 269 10.00 -8.15 -5.41
C ALA A 269 9.55 -7.24 -4.25
N TRP A 270 8.25 -7.20 -3.98
CA TRP A 270 7.67 -6.46 -2.86
C TRP A 270 8.18 -6.93 -1.50
N PHE A 271 8.14 -8.25 -1.25
CA PHE A 271 8.65 -8.82 0.01
C PHE A 271 10.16 -8.64 0.17
N LEU A 272 10.95 -8.79 -0.90
CA LEU A 272 12.40 -8.54 -0.87
C LEU A 272 12.72 -7.08 -0.55
N THR A 273 11.94 -6.14 -1.08
CA THR A 273 12.10 -4.71 -0.78
C THR A 273 11.85 -4.44 0.70
N LEU A 274 10.75 -4.95 1.25
CA LEU A 274 10.42 -4.81 2.68
C LEU A 274 11.47 -5.49 3.57
N PHE A 275 11.93 -6.67 3.21
CA PHE A 275 12.96 -7.40 3.93
C PHE A 275 14.30 -6.66 3.91
N THR A 276 14.69 -6.11 2.77
CA THR A 276 15.92 -5.30 2.63
C THR A 276 15.82 -4.02 3.44
N LEU A 277 14.66 -3.34 3.43
CA LEU A 277 14.42 -2.16 4.26
C LEU A 277 14.49 -2.49 5.76
N PHE A 278 13.90 -3.62 6.16
CA PHE A 278 13.95 -4.09 7.54
C PHE A 278 15.39 -4.35 7.99
N ILE A 279 16.17 -5.06 7.17
CA ILE A 279 17.60 -5.29 7.41
C ILE A 279 18.37 -3.96 7.47
N PHE A 280 18.11 -3.04 6.54
CA PHE A 280 18.75 -1.73 6.50
C PHE A 280 18.52 -0.95 7.79
N VAL A 281 17.27 -0.88 8.26
CA VAL A 281 16.91 -0.23 9.53
C VAL A 281 17.58 -0.93 10.71
N PHE A 282 17.61 -2.26 10.75
CA PHE A 282 18.25 -3.02 11.83
C PHE A 282 19.76 -2.73 11.93
N PHE A 283 20.46 -2.62 10.78
CA PHE A 283 21.90 -2.31 10.76
C PHE A 283 22.19 -0.83 11.06
N GLU A 284 21.38 0.11 10.55
CA GLU A 284 21.54 1.54 10.84
C GLU A 284 21.20 1.91 12.28
N ALA A 285 20.17 1.28 12.85
CA ALA A 285 19.79 1.48 14.25
C ALA A 285 20.93 1.13 15.22
N ARG A 286 21.82 0.21 14.82
CA ARG A 286 22.95 -0.23 15.64
C ARG A 286 24.20 0.69 15.55
N ARG A 287 24.24 1.66 14.63
CA ARG A 287 25.45 2.47 14.32
C ARG A 287 25.34 3.97 14.62
N ARG A 288 24.81 4.36 15.76
CA ARG A 288 25.00 5.74 16.29
C ARG A 288 25.68 5.70 17.66
N GLN A 289 27.00 5.88 17.68
CA GLN A 289 27.73 6.09 18.93
C GLN A 289 27.19 7.34 19.64
N ARG A 290 26.99 7.28 20.96
CA ARG A 290 26.56 8.44 21.76
C ARG A 290 27.62 9.54 21.71
N ILE A 291 27.18 10.79 21.61
CA ILE A 291 28.02 11.98 21.73
C ILE A 291 28.71 11.95 23.10
N ILE A 292 30.06 12.00 23.11
CA ILE A 292 30.84 12.09 24.35
C ILE A 292 30.65 13.50 24.93
N PRO A 293 30.09 13.66 26.14
CA PRO A 293 29.91 14.98 26.73
C PRO A 293 31.28 15.61 27.06
N LEU A 294 31.51 16.83 26.58
CA LEU A 294 32.73 17.61 26.89
C LEU A 294 32.64 18.13 28.33
N THR A 295 33.52 17.65 29.21
CA THR A 295 33.68 18.19 30.57
C THR A 295 34.35 19.56 30.50
N LYS A 296 33.74 20.59 31.10
CA LYS A 296 34.33 21.94 31.14
C LYS A 296 35.52 21.96 32.13
N PRO A 297 36.64 22.62 31.80
CA PRO A 297 37.79 22.72 32.71
C PRO A 297 37.47 23.57 33.95
N VAL A 298 38.16 23.26 35.06
CA VAL A 298 38.01 23.94 36.37
C VAL A 298 38.50 25.40 36.25
N ARG A 299 37.66 26.37 36.66
CA ARG A 299 38.02 27.80 36.67
C ARG A 299 38.90 28.14 37.87
N ASN A 300 39.85 29.06 37.69
CA ASN A 300 40.81 29.47 38.71
C ASN A 300 40.23 30.58 39.61
N THR A 301 39.63 30.19 40.74
CA THR A 301 38.83 31.06 41.63
C THR A 301 39.66 32.14 42.35
N SER A 302 40.97 31.99 42.46
CA SER A 302 41.85 32.98 43.09
C SER A 302 42.01 34.26 42.27
N LEU A 303 42.01 34.14 40.93
CA LEU A 303 42.11 35.30 40.03
C LEU A 303 40.79 36.11 40.04
N GLU A 304 39.65 35.41 40.01
CA GLU A 304 38.34 36.07 40.12
C GLU A 304 38.18 36.80 41.47
N PHE A 305 38.68 36.23 42.57
CA PHE A 305 38.68 36.89 43.89
C PHE A 305 39.52 38.17 43.90
N THR A 306 40.76 38.11 43.43
CA THR A 306 41.66 39.28 43.42
C THR A 306 41.13 40.41 42.54
N GLN A 307 40.52 40.09 41.38
CA GLN A 307 39.84 41.07 40.54
C GLN A 307 38.62 41.69 41.23
N THR A 308 37.81 40.86 41.89
CA THR A 308 36.63 41.34 42.63
C THR A 308 37.04 42.25 43.79
N LEU A 309 38.06 41.86 44.56
CA LEU A 309 38.59 42.66 45.66
C LEU A 309 39.16 43.99 45.16
N GLY A 310 39.95 43.98 44.09
CA GLY A 310 40.48 45.21 43.48
C GLY A 310 39.38 46.17 43.02
N GLN A 311 38.33 45.64 42.38
CA GLN A 311 37.18 46.45 41.94
C GLN A 311 36.37 47.01 43.12
N LEU A 312 36.21 46.25 44.20
CA LEU A 312 35.55 46.70 45.42
C LEU A 312 36.32 47.84 46.08
N TYR A 313 37.63 47.68 46.30
CA TYR A 313 38.47 48.75 46.88
C TYR A 313 38.47 50.01 46.02
N TYR A 314 38.47 49.86 44.69
CA TYR A 314 38.38 51.01 43.79
C TYR A 314 37.04 51.75 43.92
N THR A 315 35.93 51.00 44.08
CA THR A 315 34.57 51.56 44.15
C THR A 315 34.25 52.12 45.55
N ALA A 316 34.86 51.59 46.61
CA ALA A 316 34.53 51.87 48.00
C ALA A 316 35.20 53.13 48.59
N ARG A 317 36.07 53.81 47.83
CA ARG A 317 37.00 54.86 48.32
C ARG A 317 36.42 55.94 49.24
N HIS A 318 35.10 56.15 49.32
CA HIS A 318 34.50 57.22 50.13
C HIS A 318 33.33 56.77 51.05
N ASP A 319 32.90 55.49 51.09
CA ASP A 319 31.73 55.07 51.89
C ASP A 319 31.80 53.60 52.37
N HIS A 320 32.75 53.31 53.25
CA HIS A 320 33.01 51.95 53.78
C HIS A 320 31.85 51.41 54.63
N GLN A 321 31.13 52.29 55.32
CA GLN A 321 30.04 51.89 56.23
C GLN A 321 28.89 51.20 55.48
N LYS A 322 28.42 51.79 54.38
CA LYS A 322 27.34 51.19 53.58
C LYS A 322 27.74 49.88 52.94
N LEU A 323 29.02 49.76 52.54
CA LEU A 323 29.53 48.54 51.93
C LEU A 323 29.60 47.39 52.95
N ILE A 324 30.14 47.65 54.14
CA ILE A 324 30.23 46.67 55.23
C ILE A 324 28.83 46.18 55.61
N ALA A 325 27.88 47.10 55.81
CA ALA A 325 26.49 46.74 56.13
C ALA A 325 25.85 45.86 55.05
N LYS A 326 26.10 46.15 53.77
CA LYS A 326 25.59 45.35 52.65
C LYS A 326 26.24 43.96 52.61
N ARG A 327 27.53 43.85 52.89
CA ARG A 327 28.26 42.57 52.96
C ARG A 327 27.78 41.67 54.07
N ILE A 328 27.57 42.23 55.26
CA ILE A 328 27.00 41.52 56.40
C ILE A 328 25.59 41.03 56.09
N ASN A 329 24.75 41.87 55.46
CA ASN A 329 23.42 41.46 55.04
C ASN A 329 23.47 40.30 54.02
N TYR A 330 24.38 40.35 53.04
CA TYR A 330 24.57 39.22 52.12
C TYR A 330 25.05 37.94 52.84
N PHE A 331 25.91 38.07 53.84
CA PHE A 331 26.32 36.95 54.68
C PHE A 331 25.12 36.34 55.41
N TYR A 332 24.31 37.14 56.09
CA TYR A 332 23.09 36.67 56.75
C TYR A 332 22.11 36.00 55.78
N GLN A 333 21.87 36.59 54.60
CA GLN A 333 21.02 35.99 53.58
C GLN A 333 21.58 34.67 53.07
N HIS A 334 22.90 34.57 52.87
CA HIS A 334 23.54 33.34 52.45
C HIS A 334 23.35 32.24 53.49
N VAL A 335 23.58 32.56 54.77
CA VAL A 335 23.41 31.61 55.87
C VAL A 335 21.97 31.15 55.98
N ALA A 336 21.01 32.09 55.95
CA ALA A 336 19.58 31.77 56.00
C ALA A 336 19.13 30.91 54.81
N ARG A 337 19.63 31.16 53.60
CA ARG A 337 19.23 30.41 52.41
C ARG A 337 19.88 29.03 52.32
N ARG A 338 21.14 28.90 52.74
CA ARG A 338 21.94 27.67 52.55
C ARG A 338 21.84 26.71 53.73
N TYR A 339 21.79 27.24 54.94
CA TYR A 339 21.81 26.49 56.20
C TYR A 339 20.51 26.63 56.99
N HIS A 340 19.55 27.44 56.52
CA HIS A 340 18.25 27.67 57.18
C HIS A 340 18.36 28.26 58.59
N ILE A 341 19.44 29.01 58.87
CA ILE A 341 19.68 29.69 60.16
C ILE A 341 19.48 31.21 59.98
N PHE A 342 18.58 31.80 60.75
CA PHE A 342 18.36 33.24 60.79
C PHE A 342 19.20 33.88 61.90
N LEU A 343 20.36 34.41 61.52
CA LEU A 343 21.24 35.17 62.40
C LEU A 343 20.69 36.61 62.54
N LYS A 344 19.75 36.82 63.47
CA LYS A 344 19.16 38.16 63.73
C LYS A 344 19.71 38.81 65.01
N SER A 345 20.23 37.98 65.93
CA SER A 345 21.02 38.34 67.10
C SER A 345 21.85 37.11 67.42
N VAL A 346 23.17 37.24 67.42
CA VAL A 346 24.11 36.11 67.48
C VAL A 346 24.00 35.38 68.83
N ASP A 347 23.26 34.28 68.85
CA ASP A 347 23.20 33.35 69.97
C ASP A 347 24.32 32.29 69.84
N GLU A 348 25.01 31.94 70.93
CA GLU A 348 26.14 31.01 70.89
C GLU A 348 25.72 29.62 70.35
N ASP A 349 24.47 29.22 70.60
CA ASP A 349 23.88 27.98 70.09
C ASP A 349 23.73 27.97 68.56
N GLN A 350 23.42 29.12 67.95
CA GLN A 350 23.27 29.23 66.48
C GLN A 350 24.61 29.13 65.77
N VAL A 351 25.69 29.61 66.41
CA VAL A 351 27.05 29.54 65.85
C VAL A 351 27.56 28.10 65.88
N ALA A 352 27.27 27.34 66.95
CA ALA A 352 27.60 25.92 67.03
C ALA A 352 26.88 25.10 65.96
N GLN A 353 25.59 25.37 65.73
CA GLN A 353 24.82 24.73 64.65
C GLN A 353 25.38 25.09 63.26
N LEU A 354 25.75 26.35 63.04
CA LEU A 354 26.35 26.78 61.78
C LEU A 354 27.70 26.10 61.54
N ALA A 355 28.54 25.94 62.57
CA ALA A 355 29.81 25.22 62.46
C ALA A 355 29.58 23.76 62.04
N GLN A 356 28.62 23.07 62.68
CA GLN A 356 28.29 21.68 62.37
C GLN A 356 27.74 21.50 60.96
N LEU A 357 26.82 22.37 60.51
CA LEU A 357 26.20 22.29 59.19
C LEU A 357 27.14 22.73 58.05
N SER A 358 28.00 23.73 58.31
CA SER A 358 28.98 24.20 57.33
C SER A 358 30.24 23.33 57.26
N GLY A 359 30.54 22.57 58.32
CA GLY A 359 31.78 21.80 58.46
C GLY A 359 33.02 22.69 58.53
N LYS A 360 32.87 23.93 58.98
CA LYS A 360 33.93 24.93 59.09
C LYS A 360 34.54 24.93 60.49
N ASP A 361 35.80 25.34 60.56
CA ASP A 361 36.54 25.48 61.81
C ASP A 361 35.81 26.41 62.80
N PRO A 362 35.39 25.90 63.98
CA PRO A 362 34.65 26.67 64.97
C PRO A 362 35.39 27.93 65.44
N GLU A 363 36.72 27.90 65.55
CA GLU A 363 37.50 29.05 66.04
C GLU A 363 37.45 30.22 65.05
N LYS A 364 37.65 29.93 63.76
CA LYS A 364 37.57 30.95 62.70
C LYS A 364 36.15 31.44 62.47
N LEU A 365 35.15 30.58 62.63
CA LEU A 365 33.75 30.98 62.55
C LEU A 365 33.40 31.95 63.70
N ASN A 366 33.85 31.65 64.92
CA ASN A 366 33.69 32.55 66.06
C ASN A 366 34.37 33.91 65.82
N ARG A 367 35.54 33.94 65.17
CA ARG A 367 36.20 35.18 64.77
C ARG A 367 35.38 35.97 63.75
N LEU A 368 34.88 35.33 62.68
CA LEU A 368 34.02 35.98 61.69
C LEU A 368 32.78 36.60 62.35
N ILE A 369 32.12 35.85 63.22
CA ILE A 369 30.92 36.31 63.91
C ILE A 369 31.23 37.48 64.86
N ARG A 370 32.39 37.48 65.54
CA ARG A 370 32.83 38.60 66.36
C ARG A 370 33.07 39.87 65.53
N VAL A 371 33.72 39.74 64.37
CA VAL A 371 33.95 40.86 63.43
C VAL A 371 32.61 41.39 62.92
N VAL A 372 31.67 40.51 62.55
CA VAL A 372 30.31 40.93 62.15
C VAL A 372 29.59 41.69 63.28
N ARG A 373 29.71 41.24 64.54
CA ARG A 373 29.13 41.93 65.71
C ARG A 373 29.73 43.31 65.93
N GLN A 374 31.06 43.42 65.83
CA GLN A 374 31.77 44.70 65.97
C GLN A 374 31.35 45.71 64.90
N ALA A 375 31.00 45.23 63.70
CA ALA A 375 30.46 46.08 62.64
C ALA A 375 29.04 46.59 62.94
N ASP A 376 28.17 45.76 63.50
CA ASP A 376 26.81 46.16 63.91
C ASP A 376 26.83 47.21 65.03
N GLU A 377 27.88 47.21 65.87
CA GLU A 377 28.11 48.20 66.94
C GLU A 377 28.78 49.51 66.47
N ASN A 378 29.02 49.67 65.15
CA ASN A 378 29.62 50.87 64.52
C ASN A 378 31.01 51.30 65.06
N GLN A 379 31.79 50.37 65.61
CA GLN A 379 33.13 50.68 66.14
C GLN A 379 34.23 50.43 65.10
N GLY A 380 34.99 51.48 64.73
CA GLY A 380 36.28 51.35 64.05
C GLY A 380 36.23 50.75 62.63
N LEU A 381 35.31 51.23 61.80
CA LEU A 381 35.11 50.77 60.41
C LEU A 381 36.14 51.38 59.44
N ASP A 382 37.40 51.00 59.57
CA ASP A 382 38.51 51.39 58.68
C ASP A 382 38.77 50.34 57.56
N ASP A 383 39.58 50.68 56.56
CA ASP A 383 40.07 49.78 55.50
C ASP A 383 40.65 48.46 56.04
N ALA A 384 41.37 48.48 57.15
CA ALA A 384 41.91 47.29 57.80
C ALA A 384 40.80 46.34 58.27
N PHE A 385 39.70 46.90 58.78
CA PHE A 385 38.53 46.13 59.21
C PHE A 385 37.78 45.53 58.02
N LEU A 386 37.61 46.30 56.94
CA LEU A 386 37.00 45.81 55.70
C LEU A 386 37.83 44.65 55.10
N LYS A 387 39.16 44.76 55.14
CA LYS A 387 40.07 43.70 54.69
C LYS A 387 39.88 42.42 55.50
N GLU A 388 39.87 42.53 56.83
CA GLU A 388 39.67 41.38 57.72
C GLU A 388 38.32 40.71 57.50
N LEU A 389 37.25 41.48 57.37
CA LEU A 389 35.90 40.96 57.09
C LEU A 389 35.86 40.19 55.76
N GLU A 390 36.42 40.75 54.68
CA GLU A 390 36.41 40.10 53.37
C GLU A 390 37.28 38.83 53.33
N GLU A 391 38.41 38.80 54.04
CA GLU A 391 39.23 37.58 54.17
C GLU A 391 38.47 36.46 54.90
N LEU A 392 37.74 36.80 55.96
CA LEU A 392 36.93 35.83 56.72
C LEU A 392 35.69 35.37 55.94
N LEU A 393 35.02 36.28 55.22
CA LEU A 393 33.90 35.91 54.33
C LEU A 393 34.37 35.03 53.19
N TYR A 394 35.52 35.33 52.58
CA TYR A 394 36.11 34.50 51.53
C TYR A 394 36.43 33.09 52.04
N TRP A 395 37.08 32.98 53.20
CA TRP A 395 37.32 31.70 53.86
C TRP A 395 36.02 30.93 54.11
N PHE A 396 34.95 31.62 54.54
CA PHE A 396 33.65 30.99 54.76
C PHE A 396 33.04 30.45 53.45
N TYR A 397 33.09 31.22 52.36
CA TYR A 397 32.48 30.86 51.08
C TYR A 397 33.25 29.84 50.24
N GLN A 398 34.56 29.66 50.45
CA GLN A 398 35.28 28.57 49.80
C GLN A 398 34.70 27.22 50.24
N GLY A 399 34.29 26.38 49.30
CA GLY A 399 33.77 25.04 49.59
C GLY A 399 34.77 24.20 50.40
N ARG A 400 34.26 23.20 51.14
CA ARG A 400 35.04 22.26 52.00
C ARG A 400 36.51 22.18 51.57
N THR A 401 37.41 22.77 52.35
CA THR A 401 38.79 22.29 52.36
C THR A 401 38.70 20.81 52.68
N SER A 402 39.03 19.99 51.70
CA SER A 402 39.08 18.54 51.83
C SER A 402 39.92 18.22 53.05
N SER A 403 39.26 17.90 54.17
CA SER A 403 39.88 17.07 55.18
C SER A 403 40.13 15.73 54.49
N LYS A 404 41.35 15.23 54.68
CA LYS A 404 41.86 13.97 54.17
C LYS A 404 40.90 12.80 54.39
#